data_AF-R7Y463-F1
#
_entry.id   AF-R7Y463-F1
#
_cell.length_a   1.000
_cell.length_b   1.000
_cell.length_c   1.000
_cell.angle_alpha   90.00
_cell.angle_beta   90.00
_cell.angle_gamma   90.00
#
_symmetry.space_group_name_H-M   'P 1'
#
loop_
_entity.id
_entity.type
_entity.pdbx_description
1 polymer ?
#
loop_
_entity_poly.entity_id
_entity_poly.type
_entity_poly.pdbx_seq_one_letter_code
_entity_poly.pdbx_strand_id
1 'polypeptide(L)'
;MSITEPSVRPQSAAAQSAAAQSATSRSGEAAEVPAPSGVVTDVARRFLDVRTLTDTLAERLSPEDQTPQSMTEASPAKWHRAHVTWFFEEFILRQDPAYTVYDETFRYLFNSYYEAVGERHPRPDRGLVTRPGVRDVTRYREHVDAAMVDRLERGTLDDAALELVELGCNHEQQHQELLLMDIKHLFSTHAFGPVYVDREPDELGIAKPLGWRQFDGGVVEVGALGSGFSYDNEGPRHRVYLEDFEIADRVVTNADWLEFMADDGYRRAEFWLSDGWATIRETGWEAPGYWRDETGARSVDPADWTTYTLSGRRRIVPDEPVLHVSFYEADAFARWAGARLPTEFEWEIAAGSLGAERGALLDSGRCHPGRAGSAMIGDVWEWTASAYLPYPGFVPANGAVGEYNGKFMSDQHVLRGASAVTPAGHERLTYRNFFPAESRWVFSGLRLAR
;
A
#
# COMPACT_ATOMS: atom_id res chain seq x y z
N MET A 1 11.83 -31.54 41.26
CA MET A 1 12.12 -32.46 40.14
C MET A 1 12.99 -31.70 39.17
N SER A 2 14.28 -32.06 39.13
CA SER A 2 15.29 -31.45 38.27
C SER A 2 15.67 -32.51 37.23
N ILE A 3 15.64 -32.15 35.95
CA ILE A 3 16.11 -33.02 34.87
C ILE A 3 17.06 -32.20 34.00
N THR A 4 18.33 -32.59 34.09
CA THR A 4 19.48 -32.19 33.28
C THR A 4 19.52 -32.95 31.96
N GLU A 5 19.79 -32.27 30.85
CA GLU A 5 20.14 -32.88 29.55
C GLU A 5 21.66 -33.03 29.38
N PRO A 6 22.15 -34.06 28.66
CA PRO A 6 23.54 -34.13 28.22
C PRO A 6 23.71 -33.86 26.71
N SER A 7 24.76 -33.08 26.43
CA SER A 7 25.34 -32.76 25.11
C SER A 7 26.15 -33.93 24.53
N VAL A 8 26.07 -34.15 23.21
CA VAL A 8 27.08 -34.92 22.46
C VAL A 8 27.30 -34.31 21.05
N ARG A 9 28.55 -33.93 20.76
CA ARG A 9 29.12 -33.76 19.40
C ARG A 9 29.68 -35.10 18.90
N PRO A 10 29.93 -35.24 17.58
CA PRO A 10 31.31 -35.51 17.18
C PRO A 10 31.79 -34.76 15.91
N GLN A 11 33.11 -34.76 15.74
CA GLN A 11 33.93 -34.14 14.69
C GLN A 11 34.40 -35.13 13.60
N SER A 12 34.80 -34.54 12.46
CA SER A 12 35.83 -35.00 11.49
C SER A 12 35.45 -36.17 10.57
N ALA A 13 35.99 -36.36 9.35
CA ALA A 13 37.20 -35.85 8.72
C ALA A 13 37.09 -35.91 7.18
N ALA A 14 38.01 -35.21 6.52
CA ALA A 14 38.20 -35.12 5.07
C ALA A 14 38.80 -36.38 4.42
N ALA A 15 38.60 -36.56 3.11
CA ALA A 15 39.61 -37.12 2.19
C ALA A 15 39.27 -36.80 0.73
N GLN A 16 40.25 -36.19 0.05
CA GLN A 16 40.34 -36.02 -1.40
C GLN A 16 40.73 -37.35 -2.08
N SER A 17 40.32 -37.54 -3.34
CA SER A 17 41.03 -38.40 -4.28
C SER A 17 40.75 -37.95 -5.71
N ALA A 18 41.81 -37.95 -6.53
CA ALA A 18 41.91 -37.35 -7.84
C ALA A 18 42.00 -38.39 -8.97
N ALA A 19 41.81 -37.89 -10.19
CA ALA A 19 42.34 -38.37 -11.47
C ALA A 19 41.75 -39.66 -12.09
N ALA A 20 41.23 -39.57 -13.31
CA ALA A 20 42.02 -39.73 -14.56
C ALA A 20 41.11 -39.93 -15.80
N GLN A 21 41.58 -39.39 -16.93
CA GLN A 21 41.10 -39.49 -18.31
C GLN A 21 41.07 -40.98 -18.78
N SER A 22 40.31 -41.46 -19.77
CA SER A 22 40.18 -41.04 -21.18
C SER A 22 39.23 -42.05 -21.87
N ALA A 23 38.41 -41.65 -22.85
CA ALA A 23 38.24 -42.38 -24.13
C ALA A 23 37.21 -41.69 -25.04
N THR A 24 37.65 -41.45 -26.27
CA THR A 24 36.90 -41.01 -27.46
C THR A 24 35.79 -41.98 -27.90
N SER A 25 34.65 -41.49 -28.40
CA SER A 25 34.29 -41.62 -29.84
C SER A 25 32.81 -41.31 -30.16
N ARG A 26 32.62 -40.82 -31.40
CA ARG A 26 31.43 -40.85 -32.29
C ARG A 26 30.39 -39.72 -32.20
N SER A 27 30.60 -38.80 -33.14
CA SER A 27 29.63 -38.13 -34.00
C SER A 27 28.19 -38.69 -34.02
N GLY A 28 27.25 -37.84 -33.61
CA GLY A 28 25.86 -37.85 -34.05
C GLY A 28 25.41 -36.40 -34.18
N GLU A 29 25.08 -35.96 -35.39
CA GLU A 29 24.39 -34.70 -35.64
C GLU A 29 23.04 -34.74 -34.91
N ALA A 30 22.97 -34.10 -33.76
CA ALA A 30 21.72 -33.67 -33.17
C ALA A 30 21.39 -32.31 -33.79
N ALA A 31 20.22 -32.21 -34.42
CA ALA A 31 19.66 -30.92 -34.81
C ALA A 31 19.69 -29.99 -33.59
N GLU A 32 20.42 -28.87 -33.71
CA GLU A 32 20.41 -27.80 -32.72
C GLU A 32 18.97 -27.28 -32.58
N VAL A 33 18.33 -27.65 -31.47
CA VAL A 33 17.24 -26.87 -30.93
C VAL A 33 17.82 -25.50 -30.63
N PRO A 34 17.26 -24.39 -31.16
CA PRO A 34 17.78 -23.07 -30.85
C PRO A 34 17.73 -22.90 -29.33
N ALA A 35 18.88 -22.66 -28.71
CA ALA A 35 18.90 -22.19 -27.33
C ALA A 35 18.01 -20.95 -27.25
N PRO A 36 17.07 -20.85 -26.29
CA PRO A 36 16.30 -19.63 -26.12
C PRO A 36 17.31 -18.51 -25.92
N SER A 37 17.34 -17.57 -26.87
CA SER A 37 18.07 -16.33 -26.72
C SER A 37 17.40 -15.61 -25.55
N GLY A 38 17.95 -15.80 -24.35
CA GLY A 38 17.40 -15.34 -23.07
C GLY A 38 17.47 -13.83 -22.93
N VAL A 39 16.75 -13.12 -23.79
CA VAL A 39 16.44 -11.71 -23.63
C VAL A 39 15.08 -11.68 -22.94
N VAL A 40 15.09 -11.54 -21.62
CA VAL A 40 13.89 -11.24 -20.83
C VAL A 40 13.30 -9.94 -21.39
N THR A 41 12.03 -9.96 -21.80
CA THR A 41 11.36 -8.76 -22.31
C THR A 41 11.21 -7.73 -21.19
N ASP A 42 11.12 -6.44 -21.53
CA ASP A 42 10.93 -5.38 -20.53
C ASP A 42 9.66 -5.59 -19.68
N VAL A 43 8.62 -6.16 -20.28
CA VAL A 43 7.35 -6.50 -19.61
C VAL A 43 7.54 -7.68 -18.64
N ALA A 44 8.24 -8.75 -19.06
CA ALA A 44 8.56 -9.88 -18.18
C ALA A 44 9.39 -9.45 -16.97
N ARG A 45 10.36 -8.56 -17.18
CA ARG A 45 11.16 -7.98 -16.10
C ARG A 45 10.32 -7.14 -15.15
N ARG A 46 9.48 -6.23 -15.66
CA ARG A 46 8.56 -5.44 -14.83
C ARG A 46 7.63 -6.33 -14.00
N PHE A 47 7.04 -7.35 -14.62
CA PHE A 47 6.22 -8.34 -13.93
C PHE A 47 7.02 -8.97 -12.77
N LEU A 48 8.20 -9.55 -13.05
CA LEU A 48 9.03 -10.18 -12.03
C LEU A 48 9.49 -9.23 -10.92
N ASP A 49 9.84 -7.99 -11.24
CA ASP A 49 10.25 -6.98 -10.25
C ASP A 49 9.11 -6.70 -9.25
N VAL A 50 7.87 -6.54 -9.75
CA VAL A 50 6.68 -6.36 -8.91
C VAL A 50 6.41 -7.62 -8.08
N ARG A 51 6.45 -8.82 -8.68
CA ARG A 51 6.25 -10.09 -7.97
C ARG A 51 7.26 -10.29 -6.84
N THR A 52 8.53 -10.00 -7.12
CA THR A 52 9.65 -10.15 -6.18
C THR A 52 9.49 -9.26 -4.96
N LEU A 53 9.02 -8.02 -5.14
CA LEU A 53 8.78 -7.10 -4.03
C LEU A 53 7.74 -7.67 -3.05
N THR A 54 6.64 -8.26 -3.54
CA THR A 54 5.64 -8.90 -2.67
C THR A 54 6.24 -10.01 -1.81
N ASP A 55 7.11 -10.85 -2.38
CA ASP A 55 7.76 -11.91 -1.62
C ASP A 55 8.82 -11.36 -0.65
N THR A 56 9.60 -10.36 -1.04
CA THR A 56 10.55 -9.66 -0.16
C THR A 56 9.85 -9.05 1.06
N LEU A 57 8.66 -8.47 0.89
CA LEU A 57 7.88 -7.94 2.02
C LEU A 57 7.34 -9.08 2.91
N ALA A 58 6.97 -10.22 2.35
CA ALA A 58 6.42 -11.34 3.12
C ALA A 58 7.48 -12.22 3.81
N GLU A 59 8.72 -12.22 3.35
CA GLU A 59 9.83 -13.02 3.89
C GLU A 59 10.11 -12.74 5.38
N ARG A 60 9.77 -11.53 5.86
CA ARG A 60 9.94 -11.11 7.25
C ARG A 60 8.89 -11.69 8.20
N LEU A 61 7.89 -12.41 7.67
CA LEU A 61 6.72 -12.88 8.40
C LEU A 61 6.74 -14.39 8.59
N SER A 62 6.48 -14.84 9.82
CA SER A 62 6.24 -16.26 10.08
C SER A 62 4.93 -16.74 9.45
N PRO A 63 4.73 -18.05 9.27
CA PRO A 63 3.42 -18.58 8.85
C PRO A 63 2.26 -18.15 9.75
N GLU A 64 2.53 -17.98 11.04
CA GLU A 64 1.60 -17.51 12.06
C GLU A 64 1.22 -16.04 11.85
N ASP A 65 2.14 -15.19 11.39
CA ASP A 65 1.87 -13.78 11.10
C ASP A 65 1.04 -13.61 9.81
N GLN A 66 1.17 -14.53 8.86
CA GLN A 66 0.53 -14.42 7.55
C GLN A 66 -0.93 -14.91 7.49
N THR A 67 -1.47 -15.44 8.59
CA THR A 67 -2.80 -16.08 8.64
C THR A 67 -3.90 -15.24 9.31
N PRO A 68 -3.65 -14.52 10.42
CA PRO A 68 -4.67 -13.76 11.12
C PRO A 68 -5.22 -12.58 10.32
N GLN A 69 -6.43 -12.17 10.70
CA GLN A 69 -7.09 -10.95 10.25
C GLN A 69 -7.44 -10.12 11.49
N SER A 70 -6.84 -8.94 11.61
CA SER A 70 -6.93 -8.10 12.82
C SER A 70 -8.17 -7.21 12.87
N MET A 71 -8.82 -6.99 11.72
CA MET A 71 -10.10 -6.29 11.55
C MET A 71 -10.70 -6.66 10.18
N THR A 72 -11.98 -6.33 9.95
CA THR A 72 -12.69 -6.68 8.71
C THR A 72 -12.05 -6.05 7.47
N GLU A 73 -11.49 -4.86 7.64
CA GLU A 73 -10.89 -4.06 6.59
C GLU A 73 -9.56 -4.66 6.12
N ALA A 74 -8.79 -5.22 7.06
CA ALA A 74 -7.52 -5.89 6.80
C ALA A 74 -7.73 -7.28 6.19
N SER A 75 -6.71 -7.80 5.50
CA SER A 75 -6.63 -9.17 5.02
C SER A 75 -5.34 -9.85 5.49
N PRO A 76 -5.33 -11.19 5.65
CA PRO A 76 -4.09 -11.90 5.97
C PRO A 76 -3.02 -11.70 4.90
N ALA A 77 -1.75 -11.61 5.29
CA ALA A 77 -0.66 -11.42 4.33
C ALA A 77 -0.59 -12.55 3.28
N LYS A 78 -0.90 -13.81 3.66
CA LYS A 78 -0.98 -14.90 2.69
C LYS A 78 -2.16 -14.77 1.73
N TRP A 79 -3.25 -14.12 2.16
CA TRP A 79 -4.38 -13.82 1.29
C TRP A 79 -3.98 -12.78 0.25
N HIS A 80 -3.27 -11.71 0.62
CA HIS A 80 -2.75 -10.74 -0.35
C HIS A 80 -1.88 -11.42 -1.41
N ARG A 81 -0.88 -12.21 -0.98
CA ARG A 81 0.02 -12.95 -1.86
C ARG A 81 -0.71 -13.86 -2.85
N ALA A 82 -1.73 -14.57 -2.39
CA ALA A 82 -2.53 -15.46 -3.22
C ALA A 82 -3.50 -14.67 -4.12
N HIS A 83 -4.11 -13.60 -3.63
CA HIS A 83 -5.06 -12.78 -4.37
C HIS A 83 -4.45 -12.09 -5.58
N VAL A 84 -3.28 -11.49 -5.43
CA VAL A 84 -2.57 -10.87 -6.57
C VAL A 84 -2.16 -11.91 -7.61
N THR A 85 -1.93 -13.16 -7.19
CA THR A 85 -1.64 -14.29 -8.07
C THR A 85 -2.89 -14.76 -8.82
N TRP A 86 -4.01 -14.84 -8.09
CA TRP A 86 -5.32 -15.13 -8.64
C TRP A 86 -5.73 -14.15 -9.74
N PHE A 87 -5.36 -12.88 -9.62
CA PHE A 87 -5.65 -11.88 -10.66
C PHE A 87 -5.06 -12.31 -12.02
N PHE A 88 -3.76 -12.65 -12.06
CA PHE A 88 -3.09 -13.08 -13.29
C PHE A 88 -3.64 -14.42 -13.79
N GLU A 89 -3.93 -15.36 -12.89
CA GLU A 89 -4.50 -16.65 -13.29
C GLU A 89 -5.90 -16.50 -13.91
N GLU A 90 -6.81 -15.76 -13.26
CA GLU A 90 -8.20 -15.62 -13.68
C GLU A 90 -8.35 -14.79 -14.96
N PHE A 91 -7.71 -13.63 -15.01
CA PHE A 91 -7.95 -12.67 -16.09
C PHE A 91 -7.06 -12.90 -17.32
N ILE A 92 -5.93 -13.59 -17.17
CA ILE A 92 -4.97 -13.79 -18.27
C ILE A 92 -4.83 -15.27 -18.58
N LEU A 93 -4.33 -16.08 -17.65
CA LEU A 93 -3.93 -17.45 -17.95
C LEU A 93 -5.11 -18.37 -18.28
N ARG A 94 -6.26 -18.20 -17.62
CA ARG A 94 -7.47 -19.00 -17.88
C ARG A 94 -8.10 -18.75 -19.25
N GLN A 95 -7.68 -17.70 -19.96
CA GLN A 95 -8.12 -17.46 -21.34
C GLN A 95 -7.40 -18.36 -22.34
N ASP A 96 -6.26 -18.96 -21.95
CA ASP A 96 -5.54 -19.96 -22.74
C ASP A 96 -6.10 -21.37 -22.45
N PRO A 97 -6.74 -22.03 -23.43
CA PRO A 97 -7.30 -23.38 -23.24
C PRO A 97 -6.26 -24.45 -22.92
N ALA A 98 -4.97 -24.19 -23.18
CA ALA A 98 -3.87 -25.10 -22.85
C ALA A 98 -3.36 -24.92 -21.41
N TYR A 99 -3.77 -23.86 -20.71
CA TYR A 99 -3.36 -23.62 -19.34
C TYR A 99 -4.00 -24.60 -18.36
N THR A 100 -3.21 -25.11 -17.43
CA THR A 100 -3.70 -25.94 -16.32
C THR A 100 -3.83 -25.08 -15.07
N VAL A 101 -5.07 -24.89 -14.63
CA VAL A 101 -5.41 -24.19 -13.38
C VAL A 101 -4.73 -24.89 -12.20
N TYR A 102 -4.16 -24.10 -11.28
CA TYR A 102 -3.43 -24.65 -10.13
C TYR A 102 -4.35 -25.45 -9.18
N ASP A 103 -5.44 -24.83 -8.73
CA ASP A 103 -6.46 -25.43 -7.89
C ASP A 103 -7.78 -24.67 -8.07
N GLU A 104 -8.85 -25.33 -8.53
CA GLU A 104 -10.14 -24.67 -8.79
C GLU A 104 -10.77 -24.04 -7.54
N THR A 105 -10.42 -24.51 -6.33
CA THR A 105 -10.93 -23.92 -5.08
C THR A 105 -10.33 -22.53 -4.81
N PHE A 106 -9.17 -22.21 -5.37
CA PHE A 106 -8.48 -20.93 -5.14
C PHE A 106 -9.24 -19.77 -5.77
N ARG A 107 -10.00 -20.02 -6.83
CA ARG A 107 -10.90 -19.04 -7.46
C ARG A 107 -11.93 -18.50 -6.47
N TYR A 108 -12.52 -19.36 -5.65
CA TYR A 108 -13.47 -18.96 -4.60
C TYR A 108 -12.77 -18.27 -3.42
N LEU A 109 -11.62 -18.79 -2.98
CA LEU A 109 -10.92 -18.29 -1.79
C LEU A 109 -10.29 -16.90 -2.02
N PHE A 110 -9.85 -16.63 -3.24
CA PHE A 110 -9.04 -15.46 -3.56
C PHE A 110 -9.72 -14.48 -4.52
N ASN A 111 -10.97 -14.70 -4.95
CA ASN A 111 -11.78 -13.61 -5.51
C ASN A 111 -12.04 -12.55 -4.41
N SER A 112 -11.71 -11.29 -4.69
CA SER A 112 -11.88 -10.18 -3.74
C SER A 112 -13.32 -9.72 -3.66
N TYR A 113 -13.87 -9.30 -4.80
CA TYR A 113 -15.17 -8.63 -4.90
C TYR A 113 -15.78 -8.74 -6.30
N TYR A 114 -15.22 -9.50 -7.25
CA TYR A 114 -15.72 -9.55 -8.62
C TYR A 114 -16.96 -10.45 -8.71
N GLU A 115 -18.14 -9.84 -8.68
CA GLU A 115 -19.42 -10.57 -8.68
C GLU A 115 -19.65 -11.25 -10.04
N ALA A 116 -19.21 -10.62 -11.13
CA ALA A 116 -19.24 -11.22 -12.47
C ALA A 116 -18.37 -12.49 -12.60
N VAL A 117 -17.37 -12.67 -11.72
CA VAL A 117 -16.52 -13.87 -11.73
C VAL A 117 -17.20 -15.04 -11.02
N GLY A 118 -17.86 -14.80 -9.88
CA GLY A 118 -18.63 -15.78 -9.14
C GLY A 118 -18.55 -15.61 -7.62
N GLU A 119 -19.05 -16.62 -6.90
CA GLU A 119 -19.04 -16.65 -5.43
C GLU A 119 -17.62 -16.52 -4.86
N ARG A 120 -17.53 -15.99 -3.64
CA ARG A 120 -16.26 -15.75 -2.94
C ARG A 120 -16.35 -16.04 -1.46
N HIS A 121 -15.20 -16.37 -0.86
CA HIS A 121 -15.08 -16.46 0.59
C HIS A 121 -15.41 -15.11 1.25
N PRO A 122 -16.21 -15.07 2.34
CA PRO A 122 -16.57 -13.81 2.99
C PRO A 122 -15.34 -13.03 3.47
N ARG A 123 -15.32 -11.72 3.20
CA ARG A 123 -14.21 -10.83 3.59
C ARG A 123 -13.92 -10.84 5.11
N PRO A 124 -14.93 -10.79 6.01
CA PRO A 124 -14.67 -10.84 7.46
C PRO A 124 -14.05 -12.16 7.95
N ASP A 125 -14.17 -13.23 7.15
CA ASP A 125 -13.78 -14.58 7.52
C ASP A 125 -12.46 -15.01 6.85
N ARG A 126 -11.73 -14.11 6.17
CA ARG A 126 -10.46 -14.44 5.50
C ARG A 126 -9.42 -14.97 6.49
N GLY A 127 -9.41 -14.46 7.72
CA GLY A 127 -8.54 -14.92 8.81
C GLY A 127 -8.82 -16.35 9.30
N LEU A 128 -9.97 -16.94 8.95
CA LEU A 128 -10.33 -18.31 9.32
C LEU A 128 -9.77 -19.36 8.34
N VAL A 129 -9.27 -18.92 7.18
CA VAL A 129 -8.74 -19.79 6.12
C VAL A 129 -7.35 -20.26 6.51
N THR A 130 -7.23 -21.33 7.30
CA THR A 130 -5.94 -21.91 7.69
C THR A 130 -5.27 -22.70 6.56
N ARG A 131 -6.04 -23.13 5.54
CA ARG A 131 -5.56 -23.79 4.32
C ARG A 131 -6.18 -23.12 3.08
N PRO A 132 -5.41 -22.89 2.00
CA PRO A 132 -3.99 -23.23 1.80
C PRO A 132 -3.04 -22.52 2.77
N GLY A 133 -1.96 -23.21 3.15
CA GLY A 133 -0.93 -22.65 4.03
C GLY A 133 0.06 -21.78 3.25
N VAL A 134 0.97 -21.09 3.94
CA VAL A 134 1.95 -20.19 3.31
C VAL A 134 2.80 -20.88 2.23
N ARG A 135 3.19 -22.14 2.45
CA ARG A 135 3.95 -22.93 1.46
C ARG A 135 3.11 -23.29 0.22
N ASP A 136 1.82 -23.50 0.38
CA ASP A 136 0.91 -23.77 -0.74
C ASP A 136 0.71 -22.50 -1.57
N VAL A 137 0.57 -21.34 -0.90
CA VAL A 137 0.52 -20.03 -1.57
C VAL A 137 1.82 -19.72 -2.31
N THR A 138 3.00 -20.03 -1.74
CA THR A 138 4.27 -19.89 -2.46
C THR A 138 4.29 -20.76 -3.72
N ARG A 139 3.90 -22.03 -3.63
CA ARG A 139 3.84 -22.92 -4.81
C ARG A 139 2.85 -22.44 -5.86
N TYR A 140 1.74 -21.84 -5.43
CA TYR A 140 0.78 -21.22 -6.34
C TYR A 140 1.36 -20.03 -7.09
N ARG A 141 2.07 -19.14 -6.38
CA ARG A 141 2.82 -18.03 -6.97
C ARG A 141 3.82 -18.53 -8.00
N GLU A 142 4.67 -19.49 -7.64
CA GLU A 142 5.67 -20.08 -8.53
C GLU A 142 5.04 -20.67 -9.81
N HIS A 143 3.90 -21.36 -9.69
CA HIS A 143 3.18 -21.92 -10.83
C HIS A 143 2.69 -20.84 -11.80
N VAL A 144 2.00 -19.83 -11.29
CA VAL A 144 1.45 -18.74 -12.10
C VAL A 144 2.57 -17.87 -12.67
N ASP A 145 3.62 -17.60 -11.91
CA ASP A 145 4.76 -16.78 -12.34
C ASP A 145 5.52 -17.47 -13.48
N ALA A 146 5.83 -18.77 -13.36
CA ALA A 146 6.47 -19.53 -14.43
C ALA A 146 5.61 -19.54 -15.70
N ALA A 147 4.31 -19.70 -15.52
CA ALA A 147 3.34 -19.70 -16.61
C ALA A 147 3.25 -18.32 -17.28
N MET A 148 3.25 -17.22 -16.54
CA MET A 148 3.24 -15.85 -17.07
C MET A 148 4.53 -15.51 -17.83
N VAL A 149 5.69 -15.82 -17.23
CA VAL A 149 7.00 -15.54 -17.83
C VAL A 149 7.14 -16.26 -19.18
N ASP A 150 6.74 -17.53 -19.28
CA ASP A 150 6.81 -18.26 -20.55
C ASP A 150 6.02 -17.55 -21.68
N ARG A 151 4.82 -17.04 -21.40
CA ARG A 151 4.01 -16.34 -22.42
C ARG A 151 4.58 -14.96 -22.77
N LEU A 152 5.08 -14.24 -21.77
CA LEU A 152 5.69 -12.92 -21.97
C LEU A 152 7.00 -13.00 -22.77
N GLU A 153 7.82 -14.02 -22.53
CA GLU A 153 9.07 -14.24 -23.27
C GLU A 153 8.83 -14.79 -24.68
N ARG A 154 7.82 -15.66 -24.86
CA ARG A 154 7.41 -16.13 -26.19
C ARG A 154 6.65 -15.08 -27.00
N GLY A 155 6.17 -14.01 -26.37
CA GLY A 155 5.36 -12.97 -27.01
C GLY A 155 4.01 -13.50 -27.49
N THR A 156 3.37 -14.39 -26.72
CA THR A 156 2.09 -15.02 -27.10
C THR A 156 0.86 -14.28 -26.56
N LEU A 157 1.06 -13.26 -25.72
CA LEU A 157 -0.03 -12.40 -25.24
C LEU A 157 -0.35 -11.33 -26.29
N ASP A 158 -1.64 -11.09 -26.52
CA ASP A 158 -2.10 -9.96 -27.34
C ASP A 158 -2.08 -8.64 -26.54
N ASP A 159 -2.37 -7.54 -27.22
CA ASP A 159 -2.32 -6.20 -26.62
C ASP A 159 -3.28 -6.07 -25.41
N ALA A 160 -4.46 -6.67 -25.48
CA ALA A 160 -5.44 -6.66 -24.39
C ALA A 160 -4.94 -7.42 -23.17
N ALA A 161 -4.30 -8.58 -23.37
CA ALA A 161 -3.66 -9.31 -22.29
C ALA A 161 -2.47 -8.54 -21.70
N LEU A 162 -1.68 -7.83 -22.51
CA LEU A 162 -0.58 -6.99 -22.03
C LEU A 162 -1.08 -5.80 -21.20
N GLU A 163 -2.21 -5.19 -21.56
CA GLU A 163 -2.88 -4.18 -20.73
C GLU A 163 -3.33 -4.77 -19.38
N LEU A 164 -3.83 -6.01 -19.36
CA LEU A 164 -4.16 -6.72 -18.12
C LEU A 164 -2.92 -7.07 -17.29
N VAL A 165 -1.77 -7.35 -17.91
CA VAL A 165 -0.49 -7.52 -17.19
C VAL A 165 -0.12 -6.22 -16.47
N GLU A 166 -0.21 -5.09 -17.16
CA GLU A 166 0.10 -3.79 -16.57
C GLU A 166 -0.88 -3.42 -15.44
N LEU A 167 -2.17 -3.66 -15.63
CA LEU A 167 -3.18 -3.50 -14.58
C LEU A 167 -2.90 -4.42 -13.39
N GLY A 168 -2.56 -5.69 -13.64
CA GLY A 168 -2.22 -6.66 -12.60
C GLY A 168 -0.98 -6.26 -11.80
N CYS A 169 0.03 -5.69 -12.46
CA CYS A 169 1.21 -5.16 -11.79
C CYS A 169 0.87 -3.98 -10.87
N ASN A 170 0.05 -3.03 -11.33
CA ASN A 170 -0.40 -1.91 -10.50
C ASN A 170 -1.32 -2.38 -9.35
N HIS A 171 -2.19 -3.35 -9.61
CA HIS A 171 -3.02 -4.00 -8.59
C HIS A 171 -2.17 -4.68 -7.50
N GLU A 172 -1.10 -5.38 -7.88
CA GLU A 172 -0.19 -5.98 -6.91
C GLU A 172 0.56 -4.92 -6.09
N GLN A 173 0.93 -3.78 -6.69
CA GLN A 173 1.52 -2.67 -5.96
C GLN A 173 0.57 -2.04 -4.92
N GLN A 174 -0.73 -1.93 -5.21
CA GLN A 174 -1.73 -1.56 -4.19
C GLN A 174 -1.74 -2.58 -3.04
N HIS A 175 -1.66 -3.87 -3.37
CA HIS A 175 -1.64 -4.93 -2.38
C HIS A 175 -0.34 -5.01 -1.57
N GLN A 176 0.79 -4.53 -2.10
CA GLN A 176 2.04 -4.37 -1.35
C GLN A 176 1.91 -3.30 -0.28
N GLU A 177 1.27 -2.18 -0.61
CA GLU A 177 0.94 -1.14 0.35
C GLU A 177 -0.04 -1.65 1.43
N LEU A 178 -1.14 -2.30 1.03
CA LEU A 178 -2.11 -2.89 1.96
C LEU A 178 -1.49 -3.95 2.86
N LEU A 179 -0.60 -4.80 2.34
CA LEU A 179 0.10 -5.82 3.12
C LEU A 179 0.84 -5.18 4.30
N LEU A 180 1.55 -4.06 4.08
CA LEU A 180 2.27 -3.35 5.14
C LEU A 180 1.33 -2.66 6.14
N MET A 181 0.22 -2.08 5.67
CA MET A 181 -0.80 -1.49 6.53
C MET A 181 -1.45 -2.54 7.44
N ASP A 182 -1.79 -3.69 6.88
CA ASP A 182 -2.51 -4.77 7.55
C ASP A 182 -1.62 -5.49 8.57
N ILE A 183 -0.34 -5.71 8.23
CA ILE A 183 0.66 -6.22 9.18
C ILE A 183 0.90 -5.23 10.31
N LYS A 184 1.02 -3.93 10.00
CA LYS A 184 1.19 -2.90 11.04
C LYS A 184 0.04 -2.92 12.02
N HIS A 185 -1.21 -2.99 11.52
CA HIS A 185 -2.39 -3.09 12.36
C HIS A 185 -2.34 -4.37 13.21
N LEU A 186 -2.13 -5.54 12.58
CA LEU A 186 -2.02 -6.83 13.29
C LEU A 186 -0.96 -6.79 14.40
N PHE A 187 0.26 -6.34 14.12
CA PHE A 187 1.32 -6.32 15.11
C PHE A 187 1.05 -5.33 16.25
N SER A 188 0.39 -4.20 15.95
CA SER A 188 0.03 -3.22 16.97
C SER A 188 -0.96 -3.75 18.02
N THR A 189 -1.76 -4.78 17.69
CA THR A 189 -2.72 -5.39 18.62
C THR A 189 -2.08 -6.42 19.57
N HIS A 190 -0.83 -6.80 19.34
CA HIS A 190 -0.15 -7.82 20.14
C HIS A 190 0.55 -7.23 21.36
N ALA A 191 0.38 -7.88 22.52
CA ALA A 191 0.90 -7.38 23.80
C ALA A 191 2.43 -7.23 23.85
N PHE A 192 3.17 -8.06 23.10
CA PHE A 192 4.63 -8.02 23.05
C PHE A 192 5.19 -7.19 21.88
N GLY A 193 4.32 -6.57 21.07
CA GLY A 193 4.69 -5.64 19.99
C GLY A 193 5.74 -6.16 19.00
N PRO A 194 5.41 -7.15 18.14
CA PRO A 194 6.32 -7.70 17.16
C PRO A 194 6.89 -6.63 16.20
N VAL A 195 8.19 -6.67 15.95
CA VAL A 195 8.87 -5.75 15.04
C VAL A 195 8.92 -6.38 13.64
N TYR A 196 8.44 -5.66 12.62
CA TYR A 196 8.53 -6.09 11.22
C TYR A 196 9.87 -5.71 10.58
N VAL A 197 10.38 -4.51 10.88
CA VAL A 197 11.67 -4.00 10.41
C VAL A 197 12.53 -3.59 11.60
N ASP A 198 13.59 -4.32 11.87
CA ASP A 198 14.53 -3.97 12.94
C ASP A 198 15.43 -2.80 12.50
N ARG A 199 15.27 -1.65 13.14
CA ARG A 199 16.04 -0.43 12.90
C ARG A 199 16.02 0.50 14.11
N GLU A 200 17.04 1.35 14.20
CA GLU A 200 17.09 2.41 15.20
C GLU A 200 15.96 3.44 14.99
N PRO A 201 15.33 3.93 16.08
CA PRO A 201 14.37 5.03 16.02
C PRO A 201 14.97 6.28 15.37
N ASP A 202 14.13 7.06 14.71
CA ASP A 202 14.54 8.35 14.17
C ASP A 202 14.90 9.34 15.29
N GLU A 203 15.92 10.17 15.03
CA GLU A 203 16.31 11.23 15.95
C GLU A 203 15.21 12.28 16.08
N LEU A 204 15.03 12.80 17.29
CA LEU A 204 14.12 13.91 17.54
C LEU A 204 14.59 15.14 16.76
N GLY A 205 13.71 15.70 15.93
CA GLY A 205 13.91 16.98 15.27
C GLY A 205 12.88 18.02 15.69
N ILE A 206 13.08 19.24 15.17
CA ILE A 206 12.20 20.38 15.40
C ILE A 206 11.42 20.62 14.10
N ALA A 207 10.09 20.62 14.20
CA ALA A 207 9.23 20.88 13.07
C ALA A 207 9.53 22.27 12.50
N LYS A 208 9.71 22.34 11.18
CA LYS A 208 9.86 23.64 10.51
C LYS A 208 8.53 24.40 10.62
N PRO A 209 8.53 25.74 10.73
CA PRO A 209 7.30 26.52 10.64
C PRO A 209 6.55 26.21 9.33
N LEU A 210 5.22 26.12 9.39
CA LEU A 210 4.38 25.91 8.22
C LEU A 210 4.32 27.19 7.39
N GLY A 211 4.63 27.08 6.09
CA GLY A 211 4.49 28.15 5.11
C GLY A 211 3.33 27.90 4.15
N TRP A 212 3.06 28.88 3.28
CA TRP A 212 1.97 28.84 2.30
C TRP A 212 2.49 29.12 0.90
N ARG A 213 1.92 28.42 -0.08
CA ARG A 213 2.21 28.57 -1.51
C ARG A 213 0.93 29.04 -2.21
N GLN A 214 1.02 30.15 -2.92
CA GLN A 214 -0.13 30.77 -3.59
C GLN A 214 -0.30 30.22 -5.01
N PHE A 215 -1.56 30.06 -5.41
CA PHE A 215 -1.95 29.62 -6.73
C PHE A 215 -3.06 30.52 -7.26
N ASP A 216 -2.86 31.03 -8.47
CA ASP A 216 -3.89 31.80 -9.17
C ASP A 216 -5.01 30.85 -9.62
N GLY A 217 -6.24 31.30 -9.44
CA GLY A 217 -7.45 30.62 -9.88
C GLY A 217 -7.64 30.67 -11.41
N GLY A 218 -8.67 29.97 -11.85
CA GLY A 218 -9.06 29.91 -13.27
C GLY A 218 -9.55 28.53 -13.69
N VAL A 219 -9.81 28.41 -14.99
CA VAL A 219 -10.18 27.11 -15.58
C VAL A 219 -8.91 26.32 -15.85
N VAL A 220 -8.81 25.16 -15.21
CA VAL A 220 -7.69 24.22 -15.33
C VAL A 220 -8.19 22.86 -15.84
N GLU A 221 -7.27 22.02 -16.29
CA GLU A 221 -7.57 20.64 -16.67
C GLU A 221 -6.93 19.65 -15.71
N VAL A 222 -7.74 18.73 -15.22
CA VAL A 222 -7.36 17.68 -14.25
C VAL A 222 -7.69 16.30 -14.81
N GLY A 223 -7.00 15.28 -14.30
CA GLY A 223 -7.13 13.89 -14.71
C GLY A 223 -6.10 13.43 -15.74
N ALA A 224 -6.04 12.11 -15.93
CA ALA A 224 -5.02 11.41 -16.70
C ALA A 224 -4.88 11.94 -18.14
N LEU A 225 -3.63 12.14 -18.58
CA LEU A 225 -3.30 12.67 -19.92
C LEU A 225 -3.57 11.67 -21.07
N GLY A 226 -3.76 10.38 -20.74
CA GLY A 226 -3.95 9.30 -21.72
C GLY A 226 -2.66 8.67 -22.24
N SER A 227 -1.48 9.07 -21.74
CA SER A 227 -0.19 8.43 -22.02
C SER A 227 0.30 7.63 -20.81
N GLY A 228 0.66 6.36 -21.02
CA GLY A 228 1.06 5.45 -19.93
C GLY A 228 -0.14 4.88 -19.16
N PHE A 229 0.14 4.17 -18.07
CA PHE A 229 -0.91 3.59 -17.23
C PHE A 229 -1.58 4.64 -16.34
N SER A 230 -2.91 4.54 -16.24
CA SER A 230 -3.73 5.18 -15.21
C SER A 230 -4.90 4.25 -14.90
N TYR A 231 -5.41 4.27 -13.67
CA TYR A 231 -6.69 3.66 -13.39
C TYR A 231 -7.82 4.39 -14.14
N ASP A 232 -8.90 3.68 -14.44
CA ASP A 232 -10.08 4.25 -15.10
C ASP A 232 -10.67 5.44 -14.32
N ASN A 233 -10.61 5.41 -12.99
CA ASN A 233 -11.07 6.48 -12.11
C ASN A 233 -10.27 7.79 -12.20
N GLU A 234 -9.08 7.78 -12.82
CA GLU A 234 -8.24 8.96 -13.00
C GLU A 234 -8.68 9.79 -14.22
N GLY A 235 -9.63 9.29 -15.01
CA GLY A 235 -10.11 9.93 -16.23
C GLY A 235 -11.64 9.95 -16.38
N PRO A 236 -12.14 10.55 -17.48
CA PRO A 236 -11.36 11.27 -18.49
C PRO A 236 -10.85 12.63 -17.96
N ARG A 237 -9.83 13.16 -18.64
CA ARG A 237 -9.35 14.53 -18.39
C ARG A 237 -10.47 15.53 -18.66
N HIS A 238 -10.70 16.45 -17.74
CA HIS A 238 -11.81 17.40 -17.82
C HIS A 238 -11.45 18.75 -17.20
N ARG A 239 -12.28 19.75 -17.49
CA ARG A 239 -12.10 21.12 -16.96
C ARG A 239 -12.78 21.28 -15.62
N VAL A 240 -12.08 21.94 -14.70
CA VAL A 240 -12.62 22.43 -13.43
C VAL A 240 -12.25 23.90 -13.27
N TYR A 241 -13.07 24.65 -12.54
CA TYR A 241 -12.76 26.02 -12.16
C TYR A 241 -12.26 26.02 -10.72
N LEU A 242 -11.11 26.64 -10.48
CA LEU A 242 -10.54 26.87 -9.15
C LEU A 242 -10.56 28.36 -8.85
N GLU A 243 -10.91 28.73 -7.61
CA GLU A 243 -10.62 30.08 -7.10
C GLU A 243 -9.13 30.20 -6.75
N ASP A 244 -8.65 31.42 -6.52
CA ASP A 244 -7.33 31.63 -5.91
C ASP A 244 -7.27 30.89 -4.57
N PHE A 245 -6.18 30.16 -4.33
CA PHE A 245 -6.01 29.39 -3.09
C PHE A 245 -4.56 29.39 -2.63
N GLU A 246 -4.37 29.11 -1.34
CA GLU A 246 -3.06 28.79 -0.79
C GLU A 246 -3.04 27.35 -0.30
N ILE A 247 -1.91 26.67 -0.49
CA ILE A 247 -1.68 25.32 0.06
C ILE A 247 -0.40 25.32 0.91
N ALA A 248 -0.42 24.56 2.01
CA ALA A 248 0.71 24.47 2.92
C ALA A 248 1.95 23.91 2.22
N ASP A 249 3.12 24.47 2.52
CA ASP A 249 4.38 24.07 1.91
C ASP A 249 4.91 22.72 2.41
N ARG A 250 4.39 22.22 3.52
CA ARG A 250 4.63 20.89 4.10
C ARG A 250 3.33 20.26 4.60
N VAL A 251 3.36 18.95 4.81
CA VAL A 251 2.31 18.23 5.56
C VAL A 251 2.32 18.63 7.03
N VAL A 252 1.18 18.41 7.71
CA VAL A 252 1.05 18.60 9.15
C VAL A 252 1.92 17.58 9.89
N THR A 253 2.61 18.03 10.93
CA THR A 253 3.55 17.23 11.72
C THR A 253 2.92 16.72 13.01
N ASN A 254 3.60 15.78 13.67
CA ASN A 254 3.24 15.33 15.01
C ASN A 254 3.27 16.49 16.03
N ALA A 255 4.19 17.45 15.88
CA ALA A 255 4.26 18.64 16.72
C ALA A 255 3.01 19.51 16.57
N ASP A 256 2.59 19.81 15.34
CA ASP A 256 1.38 20.59 15.09
C ASP A 256 0.14 19.86 15.68
N TRP A 257 0.10 18.52 15.58
CA TRP A 257 -0.99 17.72 16.11
C TRP A 257 -1.07 17.70 17.64
N LEU A 258 0.08 17.74 18.32
CA LEU A 258 0.13 17.88 19.78
C LEU A 258 -0.48 19.22 20.22
N GLU A 259 -0.28 20.31 19.47
CA GLU A 259 -0.92 21.60 19.76
C GLU A 259 -2.45 21.53 19.63
N PHE A 260 -2.95 20.84 18.60
CA PHE A 260 -4.39 20.58 18.46
C PHE A 260 -4.96 19.77 19.64
N MET A 261 -4.25 18.72 20.06
CA MET A 261 -4.65 17.90 21.21
C MET A 261 -4.59 18.70 22.52
N ALA A 262 -3.58 19.55 22.69
CA ALA A 262 -3.39 20.43 23.84
C ALA A 262 -4.53 21.43 24.02
N ASP A 263 -5.06 21.94 22.91
CA ASP A 263 -6.18 22.89 22.87
C ASP A 263 -7.56 22.20 22.87
N ASP A 264 -7.62 21.01 23.46
CA ASP A 264 -8.82 20.18 23.62
C ASP A 264 -9.49 19.82 22.27
N GLY A 265 -8.72 19.66 21.19
CA GLY A 265 -9.21 19.39 19.84
C GLY A 265 -10.20 18.21 19.75
N TYR A 266 -9.93 17.09 20.44
CA TYR A 266 -10.83 15.92 20.50
C TYR A 266 -12.03 16.07 21.46
N ARG A 267 -12.18 17.21 22.15
CA ARG A 267 -13.25 17.47 23.12
C ARG A 267 -14.15 18.64 22.75
N ARG A 268 -13.85 19.31 21.64
CA ARG A 268 -14.51 20.54 21.19
C ARG A 268 -15.31 20.29 19.93
N ALA A 269 -16.60 19.98 20.10
CA ALA A 269 -17.50 19.58 19.03
C ALA A 269 -17.58 20.60 17.88
N GLU A 270 -17.29 21.87 18.12
CA GLU A 270 -17.33 22.93 17.11
C GLU A 270 -16.33 22.74 15.96
N PHE A 271 -15.29 21.92 16.15
CA PHE A 271 -14.33 21.61 15.08
C PHE A 271 -14.75 20.45 14.19
N TRP A 272 -15.68 19.62 14.65
CA TRP A 272 -15.97 18.34 14.02
C TRP A 272 -17.21 18.41 13.13
N LEU A 273 -17.16 17.68 12.02
CA LEU A 273 -18.39 17.28 11.33
C LEU A 273 -19.26 16.45 12.29
N SER A 274 -20.58 16.49 12.10
CA SER A 274 -21.52 15.78 12.97
C SER A 274 -21.19 14.29 13.08
N ASP A 275 -20.95 13.63 11.94
CA ASP A 275 -20.62 12.20 11.92
C ASP A 275 -19.26 11.93 12.58
N GLY A 276 -18.26 12.77 12.34
CA GLY A 276 -16.96 12.68 13.02
C GLY A 276 -17.05 12.84 14.54
N TRP A 277 -17.90 13.77 15.02
CA TRP A 277 -18.15 13.92 16.45
C TRP A 277 -18.86 12.70 17.03
N ALA A 278 -19.84 12.15 16.32
CA ALA A 278 -20.51 10.91 16.72
C ALA A 278 -19.51 9.74 16.81
N THR A 279 -18.63 9.59 15.82
CA THR A 279 -17.56 8.59 15.82
C THR A 279 -16.63 8.75 17.01
N ILE A 280 -16.18 9.97 17.34
CA ILE A 280 -15.36 10.20 18.56
C ILE A 280 -16.09 9.78 19.82
N ARG A 281 -17.38 10.12 19.94
CA ARG A 281 -18.19 9.79 21.10
C ARG A 281 -18.40 8.29 21.28
N GLU A 282 -18.50 7.55 20.17
CA GLU A 282 -18.66 6.09 20.17
C GLU A 282 -17.35 5.37 20.46
N THR A 283 -16.26 5.81 19.83
CA THR A 283 -14.97 5.10 19.83
C THR A 283 -14.03 5.55 20.95
N GLY A 284 -14.23 6.76 21.49
CA GLY A 284 -13.34 7.35 22.48
C GLY A 284 -11.96 7.70 21.94
N TRP A 285 -11.85 8.13 20.67
CA TRP A 285 -10.57 8.59 20.12
C TRP A 285 -10.08 9.87 20.79
N GLU A 286 -8.78 9.91 21.14
CA GLU A 286 -8.16 11.03 21.86
C GLU A 286 -6.80 11.45 21.29
N ALA A 287 -6.31 10.74 20.29
CA ALA A 287 -5.03 10.94 19.60
C ALA A 287 -5.04 10.12 18.29
N PRO A 288 -4.14 10.38 17.32
CA PRO A 288 -4.01 9.59 16.09
C PRO A 288 -3.87 8.08 16.30
N GLY A 289 -4.10 7.30 15.25
CA GLY A 289 -3.98 5.84 15.29
C GLY A 289 -2.62 5.40 15.83
N TYR A 290 -2.64 4.36 16.67
CA TYR A 290 -1.47 3.75 17.34
C TYR A 290 -0.75 4.58 18.41
N TRP A 291 -1.15 5.84 18.62
CA TRP A 291 -0.63 6.66 19.70
C TRP A 291 -1.07 6.13 21.06
N ARG A 292 -0.18 6.20 22.04
CA ARG A 292 -0.45 5.88 23.45
C ARG A 292 0.18 6.94 24.33
N ASP A 293 -0.63 7.46 25.25
CA ASP A 293 -0.17 8.28 26.36
C ASP A 293 0.44 7.38 27.44
N GLU A 294 1.74 7.51 27.68
CA GLU A 294 2.46 6.73 28.69
C GLU A 294 2.28 7.28 30.11
N THR A 295 1.74 8.50 30.24
CA THR A 295 1.50 9.16 31.54
C THR A 295 0.04 9.03 32.00
N GLY A 296 -0.89 8.88 31.05
CA GLY A 296 -2.33 8.96 31.27
C GLY A 296 -2.83 10.38 31.59
N ALA A 297 -1.98 11.40 31.44
CA ALA A 297 -2.24 12.78 31.83
C ALA A 297 -2.50 13.73 30.64
N ARG A 298 -2.51 13.23 29.39
CA ARG A 298 -2.69 13.99 28.14
C ARG A 298 -1.72 15.16 28.03
N SER A 299 -0.44 14.83 28.12
CA SER A 299 0.64 15.79 28.03
C SER A 299 0.80 16.36 26.62
N VAL A 300 1.40 17.56 26.55
CA VAL A 300 1.83 18.19 25.29
C VAL A 300 3.30 17.89 24.98
N ASP A 301 4.01 17.22 25.90
CA ASP A 301 5.39 16.81 25.70
C ASP A 301 5.43 15.57 24.78
N PRO A 302 6.11 15.63 23.62
CA PRO A 302 6.31 14.46 22.76
C PRO A 302 6.91 13.24 23.48
N ALA A 303 7.67 13.46 24.56
CA ALA A 303 8.29 12.38 25.34
C ALA A 303 7.28 11.50 26.08
N ASP A 304 6.06 12.00 26.30
CA ASP A 304 4.98 11.31 27.02
C ASP A 304 4.10 10.46 26.09
N TRP A 305 4.32 10.55 24.78
CA TRP A 305 3.56 9.81 23.77
C TRP A 305 4.45 8.81 23.03
N THR A 306 3.92 7.60 22.83
CA THR A 306 4.50 6.61 21.93
C THR A 306 3.57 6.31 20.77
N THR A 307 4.13 5.88 19.64
CA THR A 307 3.38 5.37 18.49
C THR A 307 3.91 4.00 18.08
N TYR A 308 3.03 3.16 17.55
CA TYR A 308 3.43 1.90 16.94
C TYR A 308 3.84 2.11 15.48
N THR A 309 5.05 1.69 15.13
CA THR A 309 5.56 1.70 13.76
C THR A 309 5.86 0.27 13.31
N LEU A 310 6.16 0.07 12.02
CA LEU A 310 6.64 -1.24 11.55
C LEU A 310 8.01 -1.61 12.14
N SER A 311 8.74 -0.64 12.72
CA SER A 311 9.93 -0.87 13.54
C SER A 311 9.65 -0.96 15.05
N GLY A 312 8.41 -1.24 15.44
CA GLY A 312 7.99 -1.37 16.84
C GLY A 312 7.50 -0.06 17.46
N ARG A 313 7.17 -0.12 18.75
CA ARG A 313 6.71 1.03 19.54
C ARG A 313 7.89 1.92 19.91
N ARG A 314 7.78 3.21 19.59
CA ARG A 314 8.78 4.23 19.93
C ARG A 314 8.10 5.53 20.32
N ARG A 315 8.86 6.46 20.91
CA ARG A 315 8.38 7.84 21.12
C ARG A 315 7.98 8.48 19.81
N ILE A 316 6.96 9.33 19.84
CA ILE A 316 6.62 10.14 18.67
C ILE A 316 7.78 11.11 18.37
N VAL A 317 8.05 11.32 17.08
CA VAL A 317 9.09 12.25 16.63
C VAL A 317 8.38 13.52 16.14
N PRO A 318 8.65 14.70 16.74
CA PRO A 318 7.84 15.89 16.51
C PRO A 318 7.77 16.37 15.07
N ASP A 319 8.87 16.25 14.32
CA ASP A 319 8.99 16.74 12.95
C ASP A 319 8.68 15.71 11.87
N GLU A 320 8.20 14.51 12.23
CA GLU A 320 7.60 13.58 11.28
C GLU A 320 6.17 14.04 10.92
N PRO A 321 5.67 13.71 9.71
CA PRO A 321 4.27 13.85 9.38
C PRO A 321 3.36 13.14 10.38
N VAL A 322 2.23 13.75 10.72
CA VAL A 322 1.17 13.03 11.42
C VAL A 322 0.63 11.92 10.51
N LEU A 323 0.37 10.76 11.11
CA LEU A 323 -0.06 9.55 10.42
C LEU A 323 -1.25 8.92 11.13
N HIS A 324 -2.00 8.11 10.39
CA HIS A 324 -3.11 7.29 10.90
C HIS A 324 -4.26 8.12 11.46
N VAL A 325 -4.53 9.23 10.79
CA VAL A 325 -5.67 10.11 11.06
C VAL A 325 -6.78 9.85 10.03
N SER A 326 -8.01 9.80 10.52
CA SER A 326 -9.23 9.72 9.71
C SER A 326 -9.46 11.03 8.93
N PHE A 327 -10.36 10.98 7.94
CA PHE A 327 -10.83 12.20 7.26
C PHE A 327 -11.44 13.17 8.28
N TYR A 328 -12.23 12.66 9.23
CA TYR A 328 -12.83 13.47 10.29
C TYR A 328 -11.79 14.18 11.16
N GLU A 329 -10.73 13.47 11.57
CA GLU A 329 -9.60 14.03 12.31
C GLU A 329 -8.89 15.11 11.48
N ALA A 330 -8.62 14.83 10.20
CA ALA A 330 -7.92 15.74 9.32
C ALA A 330 -8.70 17.06 9.10
N ASP A 331 -10.01 16.94 8.85
CA ASP A 331 -10.91 18.06 8.65
C ASP A 331 -11.13 18.88 9.94
N ALA A 332 -11.24 18.23 11.10
CA ALA A 332 -11.32 18.91 12.39
C ALA A 332 -10.04 19.68 12.72
N PHE A 333 -8.87 19.08 12.48
CA PHE A 333 -7.58 19.77 12.61
C PHE A 333 -7.52 21.00 11.70
N ALA A 334 -7.92 20.86 10.43
CA ALA A 334 -7.90 21.97 9.48
C ALA A 334 -8.79 23.14 9.95
N ARG A 335 -10.00 22.86 10.47
CA ARG A 335 -10.88 23.89 11.05
C ARG A 335 -10.25 24.57 12.27
N TRP A 336 -9.66 23.79 13.18
CA TRP A 336 -8.96 24.33 14.35
C TRP A 336 -7.83 25.27 13.95
N ALA A 337 -7.06 24.90 12.93
CA ALA A 337 -5.96 25.70 12.38
C ALA A 337 -6.42 26.95 11.61
N GLY A 338 -7.73 27.20 11.49
CA GLY A 338 -8.29 28.32 10.71
C GLY A 338 -8.11 28.13 9.19
N ALA A 339 -8.05 26.87 8.74
CA ALA A 339 -7.82 26.46 7.37
C ALA A 339 -8.89 25.45 6.92
N ARG A 340 -8.65 24.75 5.81
CA ARG A 340 -9.47 23.65 5.27
C ARG A 340 -8.57 22.58 4.65
N LEU A 341 -9.16 21.46 4.25
CA LEU A 341 -8.51 20.51 3.35
C LEU A 341 -8.56 21.04 1.89
N PRO A 342 -7.53 20.80 1.06
CA PRO A 342 -7.61 21.06 -0.36
C PRO A 342 -8.65 20.15 -1.02
N THR A 343 -9.30 20.60 -2.08
CA THR A 343 -9.96 19.68 -3.02
C THR A 343 -8.90 18.84 -3.73
N GLU A 344 -9.27 17.67 -4.25
CA GLU A 344 -8.35 16.85 -5.04
C GLU A 344 -7.80 17.58 -6.28
N PHE A 345 -8.56 18.57 -6.78
CA PHE A 345 -8.19 19.37 -7.94
C PHE A 345 -7.16 20.45 -7.60
N GLU A 346 -7.35 21.19 -6.50
CA GLU A 346 -6.34 22.13 -5.98
C GLU A 346 -5.03 21.40 -5.70
N TRP A 347 -5.12 20.22 -5.09
CA TRP A 347 -3.96 19.38 -4.83
C TRP A 347 -3.24 18.96 -6.11
N GLU A 348 -3.97 18.50 -7.13
CA GLU A 348 -3.38 18.05 -8.40
C GLU A 348 -2.66 19.19 -9.13
N ILE A 349 -3.25 20.38 -9.15
CA ILE A 349 -2.63 21.57 -9.75
C ILE A 349 -1.40 22.01 -8.97
N ALA A 350 -1.47 22.01 -7.64
CA ALA A 350 -0.32 22.33 -6.80
C ALA A 350 0.83 21.34 -7.02
N ALA A 351 0.54 20.04 -7.01
CA ALA A 351 1.52 18.98 -7.24
C ALA A 351 2.14 19.06 -8.64
N GLY A 352 1.35 19.35 -9.67
CA GLY A 352 1.83 19.52 -11.05
C GLY A 352 2.74 20.75 -11.23
N SER A 353 2.55 21.79 -10.43
CA SER A 353 3.29 23.06 -10.54
C SER A 353 4.57 23.09 -9.71
N LEU A 354 4.58 22.43 -8.56
CA LEU A 354 5.68 22.48 -7.58
C LEU A 354 6.82 21.50 -7.87
N GLY A 355 6.67 20.65 -8.89
CA GLY A 355 7.77 19.90 -9.49
C GLY A 355 7.85 18.42 -9.11
N ALA A 356 8.95 17.80 -9.52
CA ALA A 356 9.12 16.35 -9.53
C ALA A 356 9.74 15.78 -8.24
N GLU A 357 9.98 16.60 -7.21
CA GLU A 357 10.52 16.10 -5.94
C GLU A 357 9.58 15.05 -5.34
N ARG A 358 10.17 14.01 -4.76
CA ARG A 358 9.48 12.94 -4.05
C ARG A 358 9.96 12.93 -2.60
N GLY A 359 9.02 12.87 -1.67
CA GLY A 359 9.28 12.49 -0.27
C GLY A 359 9.56 10.99 -0.16
N ALA A 360 9.37 10.43 1.03
CA ALA A 360 9.58 9.01 1.23
C ALA A 360 8.53 8.17 0.47
N LEU A 361 8.99 7.28 -0.41
CA LEU A 361 8.21 6.16 -0.93
C LEU A 361 8.64 4.88 -0.21
N LEU A 362 8.13 3.72 -0.63
CA LEU A 362 8.48 2.44 -0.01
C LEU A 362 9.99 2.18 -0.02
N ASP A 363 10.58 2.25 1.16
CA ASP A 363 11.86 1.65 1.51
C ASP A 363 11.58 0.48 2.46
N SER A 364 11.81 -0.75 1.99
CA SER A 364 11.58 -1.98 2.76
C SER A 364 12.44 -2.09 4.03
N GLY A 365 13.51 -1.29 4.15
CA GLY A 365 14.34 -1.17 5.35
C GLY A 365 13.84 -0.11 6.34
N ARG A 366 12.79 0.65 6.00
CA ARG A 366 12.29 1.76 6.82
C ARG A 366 10.78 1.68 7.10
N CYS A 367 9.97 1.51 6.05
CA CYS A 367 8.51 1.44 6.08
C CYS A 367 7.82 2.53 6.93
N HIS A 368 8.38 3.74 6.96
CA HIS A 368 7.87 4.89 7.73
C HIS A 368 8.44 6.18 7.13
N PRO A 369 7.71 7.32 7.09
CA PRO A 369 8.23 8.57 6.56
C PRO A 369 9.43 9.09 7.37
N GLY A 370 10.18 10.00 6.75
CA GLY A 370 11.20 10.80 7.43
C GLY A 370 10.61 12.04 8.09
N ARG A 371 11.44 13.08 8.20
CA ARG A 371 11.01 14.42 8.58
C ARG A 371 10.05 14.98 7.52
N ALA A 372 9.02 15.69 7.94
CA ALA A 372 8.03 16.28 7.07
C ALA A 372 8.71 17.19 6.03
N GLY A 373 8.58 16.77 4.76
CA GLY A 373 9.16 17.43 3.61
C GLY A 373 8.23 18.44 2.98
N SER A 374 8.75 19.08 1.94
CA SER A 374 7.99 20.04 1.13
C SER A 374 7.44 19.46 -0.17
N ALA A 375 7.83 18.20 -0.45
CA ALA A 375 7.36 17.42 -1.58
C ALA A 375 5.84 17.21 -1.47
N MET A 376 5.18 17.19 -2.62
CA MET A 376 3.75 16.92 -2.72
C MET A 376 3.47 15.43 -2.84
N ILE A 377 4.43 14.63 -3.32
CA ILE A 377 4.27 13.18 -3.49
C ILE A 377 5.23 12.45 -2.56
N GLY A 378 4.73 11.47 -1.81
CA GLY A 378 5.44 10.67 -0.82
C GLY A 378 5.06 11.04 0.62
N ASP A 379 5.72 10.39 1.56
CA ASP A 379 5.53 10.47 3.01
C ASP A 379 4.18 9.91 3.48
N VAL A 380 3.07 10.55 3.14
CA VAL A 380 1.72 10.19 3.61
C VAL A 380 0.68 10.43 2.52
N TRP A 381 -0.36 9.60 2.47
CA TRP A 381 -1.55 9.94 1.69
C TRP A 381 -2.23 11.15 2.33
N GLU A 382 -2.46 12.21 1.56
CA GLU A 382 -3.04 13.46 2.04
C GLU A 382 -4.56 13.45 1.80
N TRP A 383 -5.36 13.52 2.87
CA TRP A 383 -6.82 13.66 2.76
C TRP A 383 -7.20 14.94 2.02
N THR A 384 -8.19 14.83 1.13
CA THR A 384 -8.77 15.96 0.40
C THR A 384 -10.23 16.18 0.82
N ALA A 385 -10.77 17.38 0.58
CA ALA A 385 -12.17 17.70 0.77
C ALA A 385 -13.10 17.03 -0.28
N SER A 386 -12.55 16.32 -1.27
CA SER A 386 -13.32 15.71 -2.36
C SER A 386 -13.88 14.34 -1.96
N ALA A 387 -15.18 14.14 -2.19
CA ALA A 387 -15.77 12.80 -2.21
C ALA A 387 -15.27 12.02 -3.43
N TYR A 388 -15.11 10.70 -3.29
CA TYR A 388 -14.72 9.82 -4.38
C TYR A 388 -15.89 9.59 -5.33
N LEU A 389 -16.04 10.51 -6.29
CA LEU A 389 -17.08 10.50 -7.31
C LEU A 389 -16.49 10.24 -8.71
N PRO A 390 -17.30 9.73 -9.66
CA PRO A 390 -16.88 9.64 -11.05
C PRO A 390 -16.56 11.02 -11.62
N TYR A 391 -15.46 11.13 -12.35
CA TYR A 391 -15.21 12.32 -13.15
C TYR A 391 -16.28 12.47 -14.25
N PRO A 392 -16.58 13.70 -14.71
CA PRO A 392 -17.53 13.91 -15.80
C PRO A 392 -17.16 13.11 -17.06
N GLY A 393 -18.05 12.22 -17.48
CA GLY A 393 -17.81 11.33 -18.62
C GLY A 393 -17.06 10.04 -18.29
N PHE A 394 -16.83 9.73 -17.01
CA PHE A 394 -16.30 8.43 -16.58
C PHE A 394 -17.20 7.30 -17.09
N VAL A 395 -16.55 6.27 -17.64
CA VAL A 395 -17.16 5.03 -18.07
C VAL A 395 -16.30 3.90 -17.50
N PRO A 396 -16.87 2.96 -16.72
CA PRO A 396 -16.10 1.83 -16.21
C PRO A 396 -15.57 0.98 -17.35
N ALA A 397 -14.45 0.29 -17.13
CA ALA A 397 -13.93 -0.69 -18.10
C ALA A 397 -14.98 -1.78 -18.42
N ASN A 398 -14.90 -2.37 -19.61
CA ASN A 398 -15.82 -3.45 -19.99
C ASN A 398 -15.46 -4.76 -19.26
N GLY A 399 -16.47 -5.61 -19.01
CA GLY A 399 -16.29 -6.92 -18.39
C GLY A 399 -16.05 -6.86 -16.88
N ALA A 400 -15.57 -7.96 -16.29
CA ALA A 400 -15.40 -8.07 -14.84
C ALA A 400 -14.43 -7.02 -14.26
N VAL A 401 -13.37 -6.66 -15.00
CA VAL A 401 -12.44 -5.59 -14.60
C VAL A 401 -13.11 -4.21 -14.45
N GLY A 402 -14.30 -4.00 -15.01
CA GLY A 402 -15.11 -2.79 -14.78
C GLY A 402 -15.58 -2.62 -13.34
N GLU A 403 -15.56 -3.69 -12.54
CA GLU A 403 -15.89 -3.64 -11.11
C GLU A 403 -14.76 -3.09 -10.23
N TYR A 404 -13.58 -2.81 -10.81
CA TYR A 404 -12.38 -2.43 -10.05
C TYR A 404 -12.58 -1.15 -9.23
N ASN A 405 -13.15 -0.10 -9.85
CA ASN A 405 -13.25 1.23 -9.24
C ASN A 405 -14.67 1.78 -9.17
N GLY A 406 -15.44 1.72 -10.26
CA GLY A 406 -16.69 2.47 -10.40
C GLY A 406 -17.74 2.16 -9.34
N LYS A 407 -17.87 0.90 -8.90
CA LYS A 407 -18.85 0.49 -7.88
C LYS A 407 -18.55 1.01 -6.46
N PHE A 408 -17.35 1.55 -6.24
CA PHE A 408 -16.90 2.08 -4.96
C PHE A 408 -17.05 3.61 -4.86
N MET A 409 -17.57 4.27 -5.90
CA MET A 409 -17.75 5.73 -5.96
C MET A 409 -18.99 6.21 -5.16
N SER A 410 -19.05 5.84 -3.88
CA SER A 410 -20.04 6.26 -2.89
C SER A 410 -19.41 6.18 -1.50
N ASP A 411 -19.77 7.11 -0.61
CA ASP A 411 -19.44 7.09 0.83
C ASP A 411 -17.94 6.96 1.15
N GLN A 412 -17.09 7.54 0.31
CA GLN A 412 -15.64 7.55 0.46
C GLN A 412 -15.04 8.91 0.09
N HIS A 413 -13.88 9.22 0.65
CA HIS A 413 -13.13 10.44 0.40
C HIS A 413 -11.82 10.17 -0.31
N VAL A 414 -11.39 11.11 -1.14
CA VAL A 414 -10.16 10.99 -1.93
C VAL A 414 -8.93 11.37 -1.11
N LEU A 415 -7.86 10.59 -1.24
CA LEU A 415 -6.51 10.93 -0.81
C LEU A 415 -5.56 10.99 -2.00
N ARG A 416 -4.54 11.85 -1.90
CA ARG A 416 -3.55 12.07 -2.96
C ARG A 416 -2.12 11.97 -2.40
N GLY A 417 -1.14 11.80 -3.28
CA GLY A 417 0.27 11.94 -2.92
C GLY A 417 1.10 10.69 -2.74
N ALA A 418 0.52 9.49 -2.58
CA ALA A 418 1.28 8.28 -2.17
C ALA A 418 1.88 8.40 -0.76
N SER A 419 2.33 7.28 -0.20
CA SER A 419 2.86 7.22 1.16
C SER A 419 4.24 6.57 1.22
N ALA A 420 4.87 6.59 2.40
CA ALA A 420 6.13 5.90 2.69
C ALA A 420 6.05 4.37 2.59
N VAL A 421 4.88 3.80 2.28
CA VAL A 421 4.69 2.39 1.98
C VAL A 421 4.15 2.12 0.57
N THR A 422 4.01 3.16 -0.26
CA THR A 422 3.65 3.03 -1.68
C THR A 422 4.91 2.67 -2.51
N PRO A 423 4.89 1.60 -3.33
CA PRO A 423 6.02 1.23 -4.19
C PRO A 423 6.42 2.36 -5.15
N ALA A 424 7.73 2.54 -5.35
CA ALA A 424 8.24 3.53 -6.28
C ALA A 424 7.81 3.23 -7.73
N GLY A 425 7.36 4.25 -8.45
CA GLY A 425 6.79 4.14 -9.80
C GLY A 425 5.31 3.78 -9.82
N HIS A 426 4.67 3.56 -8.67
CA HIS A 426 3.21 3.43 -8.56
C HIS A 426 2.52 4.79 -8.45
N GLU A 427 3.20 5.78 -7.88
CA GLU A 427 2.65 7.10 -7.65
C GLU A 427 2.43 7.86 -8.97
N ARG A 428 1.30 8.55 -9.08
CA ARG A 428 0.98 9.42 -10.21
C ARG A 428 0.41 10.72 -9.68
N LEU A 429 0.65 11.80 -10.41
CA LEU A 429 0.02 13.10 -10.12
C LEU A 429 -1.49 12.97 -10.09
N THR A 430 -2.09 12.14 -10.94
CA THR A 430 -3.53 11.94 -11.10
C THR A 430 -4.11 10.80 -10.25
N TYR A 431 -3.28 10.10 -9.47
CA TYR A 431 -3.70 8.92 -8.70
C TYR A 431 -4.74 9.27 -7.64
N ARG A 432 -5.93 8.64 -7.70
CA ARG A 432 -7.00 8.85 -6.72
C ARG A 432 -7.09 7.65 -5.79
N ASN A 433 -6.48 7.74 -4.60
CA ASN A 433 -6.74 6.77 -3.55
C ASN A 433 -8.04 7.13 -2.83
N PHE A 434 -8.72 6.16 -2.24
CA PHE A 434 -10.02 6.41 -1.63
C PHE A 434 -10.28 5.46 -0.46
N PHE A 435 -10.84 6.01 0.61
CA PHE A 435 -11.23 5.25 1.80
C PHE A 435 -12.47 5.88 2.47
N PRO A 436 -13.24 5.11 3.26
CA PRO A 436 -14.26 5.64 4.15
C PRO A 436 -13.69 6.71 5.09
N ALA A 437 -14.54 7.65 5.50
CA ALA A 437 -14.10 8.81 6.29
C ALA A 437 -13.46 8.44 7.64
N GLU A 438 -13.87 7.33 8.25
CA GLU A 438 -13.38 6.87 9.56
C GLU A 438 -12.08 6.05 9.51
N SER A 439 -11.56 5.75 8.32
CA SER A 439 -10.38 4.88 8.15
C SER A 439 -9.11 5.48 8.75
N ARG A 440 -8.47 4.74 9.68
CA ARG A 440 -7.24 5.18 10.39
C ARG A 440 -6.04 4.26 10.23
N TRP A 441 -6.22 3.02 9.78
CA TRP A 441 -5.08 2.10 9.59
C TRP A 441 -4.22 2.47 8.38
N VAL A 442 -4.79 3.24 7.45
CA VAL A 442 -4.14 3.82 6.27
C VAL A 442 -2.98 4.72 6.71
N PHE A 443 -1.90 4.79 5.92
CA PHE A 443 -0.82 5.78 6.08
C PHE A 443 -1.30 7.16 5.60
N SER A 444 -2.36 7.65 6.23
CA SER A 444 -3.02 8.91 5.94
C SER A 444 -2.55 10.02 6.88
N GLY A 445 -2.31 11.18 6.29
CA GLY A 445 -2.07 12.46 6.96
C GLY A 445 -2.86 13.55 6.25
N LEU A 446 -2.36 14.78 6.29
CA LEU A 446 -3.02 15.93 5.68
C LEU A 446 -2.05 17.06 5.36
N ARG A 447 -2.49 17.88 4.42
CA ARG A 447 -1.92 19.18 4.08
C ARG A 447 -3.04 20.21 4.10
N LEU A 448 -2.75 21.38 4.65
CA LEU A 448 -3.75 22.45 4.76
C LEU A 448 -3.87 23.23 3.45
N ALA A 449 -5.07 23.72 3.17
CA ALA A 449 -5.36 24.74 2.17
C ALA A 449 -6.18 25.87 2.80
N ARG A 450 -6.20 27.05 2.18
CA ARG A 450 -7.13 28.12 2.55
C ARG A 450 -7.59 28.90 1.33
#